data_AF-A0A935UDK3-F1
#
_entry.id   AF-A0A935UDK3-F1
#
_cell.length_a   1.000
_cell.length_b   1.000
_cell.length_c   1.000
_cell.angle_alpha   90.00
_cell.angle_beta   90.00
_cell.angle_gamma   90.00
#
_symmetry.space_group_name_H-M   'P 1'
#
loop_
_entity.id
_entity.type
_entity.pdbx_description
1 polymer ?
#
loop_
_entity_poly.entity_id
_entity_poly.type
_entity_poly.pdbx_seq_one_letter_code
_entity_poly.pdbx_strand_id
1 'polypeptide(L)'
;MTFEGQVIHFGLALDGQRGWRPTNSLGVSYVGPLGFMSLLEAQLGIVHPRVANVERVAQMAAGLRDAANGQRFYERSLAVDEIGTASTLLRWRDTWNEAGWRGESPAGKSRIADMAAVEQLAPRAGGGRHRGASRGDRSRAR
;
A
#
# COMPACT_ATOMS: atom_id res chain seq x y z
N MET A 1 39.26 11.30 12.20
CA MET A 1 38.41 10.23 11.68
C MET A 1 37.29 10.92 10.90
N THR A 2 37.52 11.17 9.61
CA THR A 2 36.51 11.77 8.73
C THR A 2 35.42 10.72 8.52
N PHE A 3 34.21 10.98 9.00
CA PHE A 3 33.05 10.19 8.57
C PHE A 3 32.89 10.46 7.07
N GLU A 4 33.24 9.48 6.23
CA GLU A 4 32.76 9.50 4.85
C GLU A 4 31.25 9.27 4.91
N GLY A 5 30.50 10.38 4.84
CA GLY A 5 29.05 10.35 4.78
C GLY A 5 28.59 9.83 3.42
N GLN A 6 27.46 9.13 3.40
CA GLN A 6 26.80 8.74 2.15
C GLN A 6 26.21 9.99 1.46
N VAL A 7 26.55 10.21 0.20
CA VAL A 7 25.96 11.25 -0.65
C VAL A 7 24.77 10.65 -1.40
N ILE A 8 23.60 11.26 -1.23
CA ILE A 8 22.35 10.78 -1.83
C ILE A 8 21.88 11.78 -2.90
N HIS A 9 21.81 11.32 -4.15
CA HIS A 9 21.18 12.03 -5.25
C HIS A 9 19.74 11.57 -5.39
N PHE A 10 18.81 12.48 -5.09
CA PHE A 10 17.37 12.21 -5.12
C PHE A 10 16.73 12.74 -6.41
N GLY A 11 15.86 11.95 -7.02
CA GLY A 11 15.09 12.37 -8.19
C GLY A 11 13.79 11.60 -8.36
N LEU A 12 12.68 12.31 -8.64
CA LEU A 12 11.33 11.73 -8.65
C LEU A 12 11.13 10.60 -9.67
N ALA A 13 11.90 10.60 -10.77
CA ALA A 13 11.81 9.57 -11.82
C ALA A 13 12.82 8.43 -11.66
N LEU A 14 13.70 8.47 -10.65
CA LEU A 14 14.82 7.54 -10.50
C LEU A 14 14.41 6.13 -10.03
N ASP A 15 13.16 5.93 -9.60
CA ASP A 15 12.65 4.59 -9.25
C ASP A 15 12.23 3.75 -10.47
N GLY A 16 12.20 4.33 -11.68
CA GLY A 16 11.74 3.65 -12.90
C GLY A 16 12.53 3.97 -14.16
N GLN A 17 13.20 5.11 -14.23
CA GLN A 17 14.04 5.47 -15.37
C GLN A 17 15.45 4.91 -15.21
N ARG A 18 15.78 3.92 -16.05
CA ARG A 18 17.14 3.34 -16.21
C ARG A 18 18.07 4.25 -17.03
N GLY A 19 17.92 5.57 -16.92
CA GLY A 19 18.70 6.55 -17.69
C GLY A 19 20.08 6.85 -17.08
N TRP A 20 20.32 6.45 -15.83
CA TRP A 20 21.58 6.73 -15.16
C TRP A 20 22.63 5.65 -15.48
N ARG A 21 23.78 6.06 -16.01
CA ARG A 21 24.95 5.19 -16.16
C ARG A 21 25.58 5.01 -14.78
N PRO A 22 25.67 3.78 -14.23
CA PRO A 22 26.39 3.56 -12.98
C PRO A 22 27.84 3.98 -13.17
N THR A 23 28.30 4.93 -12.35
CA THR A 23 29.73 5.23 -12.18
C THR A 23 30.19 4.47 -10.94
N ASN A 24 31.36 3.84 -10.98
CA ASN A 24 31.95 3.20 -9.81
C ASN A 24 32.39 4.26 -8.80
N SER A 25 31.47 4.66 -7.92
CA SER A 25 31.74 5.53 -6.78
C SER A 25 31.25 4.85 -5.51
N LEU A 26 32.12 4.83 -4.49
CA LEU A 26 31.75 4.38 -3.15
C LEU A 26 31.05 5.54 -2.42
N GLY A 27 30.07 5.21 -1.59
CA GLY A 27 29.35 6.21 -0.78
C GLY A 27 28.36 7.10 -1.55
N VAL A 28 28.10 6.86 -2.84
CA VAL A 28 27.12 7.64 -3.62
C VAL A 28 25.91 6.77 -3.99
N SER A 29 24.70 7.30 -3.83
CA SER A 29 23.46 6.59 -4.19
C SER A 29 22.52 7.48 -5.00
N TYR A 30 22.07 6.99 -6.15
CA TYR A 30 21.05 7.62 -6.98
C TYR A 30 19.73 6.89 -6.75
N VAL A 31 18.76 7.57 -6.14
CA VAL A 31 17.51 6.95 -5.70
C VAL A 31 16.31 7.84 -5.99
N GLY A 32 15.18 7.23 -6.32
CA GLY A 32 13.90 7.91 -6.28
C GLY A 32 13.25 7.78 -4.90
N PRO A 33 11.98 8.21 -4.77
CA PRO A 33 11.19 8.07 -3.55
C PRO A 33 11.29 6.71 -2.83
N LEU A 34 11.12 5.60 -3.56
CA LEU A 34 11.16 4.24 -3.02
C LEU A 34 12.58 3.83 -2.60
N GLY A 35 13.58 4.16 -3.43
CA GLY A 35 14.98 3.90 -3.09
C GLY A 35 15.43 4.69 -1.85
N PHE A 36 15.03 5.95 -1.75
CA PHE A 36 15.33 6.80 -0.60
C PHE A 36 14.67 6.28 0.67
N MET A 37 13.40 5.88 0.60
CA MET A 37 12.71 5.24 1.73
C MET A 37 13.44 3.98 2.19
N SER A 38 13.91 3.16 1.23
CA SER A 38 14.67 1.95 1.54
C SER A 38 15.98 2.23 2.26
N LEU A 39 16.67 3.33 1.92
CA LEU A 39 17.88 3.76 2.62
C LEU A 39 17.57 4.20 4.06
N LEU A 40 16.50 4.97 4.26
CA LEU A 40 16.07 5.39 5.58
C LEU A 40 15.67 4.20 6.46
N GLU A 41 14.91 3.26 5.91
CA GLU A 41 14.55 1.99 6.57
C GLU A 41 15.81 1.25 7.04
N ALA A 42 16.80 1.08 6.17
CA ALA A 42 18.06 0.42 6.49
C ALA A 42 18.87 1.16 7.57
N GLN A 43 18.99 2.49 7.45
CA GLN A 43 19.74 3.31 8.41
C GLN A 43 19.10 3.36 9.79
N LEU A 44 17.77 3.28 9.85
CA LEU A 44 17.01 3.28 11.11
C LEU A 44 16.82 1.87 11.69
N GLY A 45 17.26 0.82 10.99
CA GLY A 45 17.04 -0.57 11.39
C GLY A 45 15.55 -0.99 11.34
N ILE A 46 14.75 -0.30 10.52
CA ILE A 46 13.32 -0.58 10.35
C ILE A 46 13.17 -1.57 9.20
N VAL A 47 12.61 -2.75 9.48
CA VAL A 47 12.23 -3.70 8.43
C VAL A 47 10.74 -3.55 8.16
N HIS A 48 10.38 -2.89 7.07
CA HIS A 48 8.99 -2.85 6.62
C HIS A 48 8.68 -4.13 5.80
N PRO A 49 7.66 -4.92 6.17
CA PRO A 49 7.23 -6.04 5.35
C PRO A 49 6.64 -5.49 4.03
N ARG A 50 7.42 -5.56 2.95
CA ARG A 50 6.94 -5.14 1.63
C ARG A 50 6.09 -6.24 1.01
N VAL A 51 4.79 -5.98 0.92
CA VAL A 51 3.88 -6.75 0.07
C VAL A 51 4.20 -6.43 -1.38
N ALA A 52 4.45 -7.46 -2.20
CA ALA A 52 4.74 -7.27 -3.61
C ALA A 52 3.58 -6.55 -4.30
N ASN A 53 3.86 -5.66 -5.26
CA ASN A 53 2.80 -4.90 -5.94
C ASN A 53 1.75 -5.82 -6.60
N VAL A 54 2.19 -6.93 -7.19
CA VAL A 54 1.30 -7.94 -7.79
C VAL A 54 0.32 -8.51 -6.75
N GLU A 55 0.81 -8.77 -5.53
CA GLU A 55 -0.02 -9.27 -4.44
C GLU A 55 -1.02 -8.21 -3.97
N ARG A 56 -0.61 -6.93 -3.89
CA ARG A 56 -1.52 -5.82 -3.57
C ARG A 56 -2.62 -5.68 -4.63
N VAL A 57 -2.29 -5.83 -5.91
CA VAL A 57 -3.26 -5.81 -7.01
C VAL A 57 -4.23 -6.99 -6.90
N ALA A 58 -3.74 -8.19 -6.60
CA ALA A 58 -4.58 -9.37 -6.40
C ALA A 58 -5.55 -9.20 -5.22
N GLN A 59 -5.06 -8.68 -4.09
CA GLN A 59 -5.89 -8.37 -2.91
C GLN A 59 -6.96 -7.30 -3.23
N MET A 60 -6.58 -6.25 -3.97
CA MET A 60 -7.53 -5.23 -4.43
C MET A 60 -8.61 -5.83 -5.35
N ALA A 61 -8.22 -6.67 -6.31
CA ALA A 61 -9.15 -7.33 -7.21
C ALA A 61 -10.15 -8.23 -6.47
N ALA A 62 -9.69 -8.97 -5.46
CA ALA A 62 -10.57 -9.74 -4.58
C ALA A 62 -11.56 -8.83 -3.81
N GLY A 63 -11.07 -7.76 -3.19
CA GLY A 63 -11.93 -6.82 -2.46
C GLY A 63 -12.98 -6.13 -3.34
N LEU A 64 -12.63 -5.80 -4.60
CA LEU A 64 -13.57 -5.24 -5.57
C LEU A 64 -14.66 -6.24 -5.97
N ARG A 65 -14.32 -7.53 -6.09
CA ARG A 65 -15.31 -8.58 -6.36
C ARG A 65 -16.26 -8.79 -5.19
N ASP A 66 -15.72 -8.85 -3.98
CA ASP A 66 -16.53 -9.05 -2.77
C ASP A 66 -17.46 -7.87 -2.48
N ALA A 67 -17.07 -6.66 -2.91
CA ALA A 67 -17.85 -5.43 -2.74
C ALA A 67 -18.82 -5.14 -3.91
N ALA A 68 -18.77 -5.92 -4.99
CA ALA A 68 -19.61 -5.73 -6.16
C ALA A 68 -21.09 -5.95 -5.82
N ASN A 69 -21.96 -5.06 -6.31
CA ASN A 69 -23.39 -5.09 -6.03
C ASN A 69 -24.27 -4.81 -7.26
N GLY A 70 -23.68 -4.85 -8.47
CA GLY A 70 -24.37 -4.59 -9.73
C GLY A 70 -24.50 -3.11 -10.08
N GLN A 71 -24.05 -2.20 -9.20
CA GLN A 71 -24.29 -0.75 -9.34
C GLN A 71 -23.03 0.10 -9.14
N ARG A 72 -21.89 -0.48 -8.73
CA ARG A 72 -20.66 0.30 -8.52
C ARG A 72 -20.06 0.75 -9.85
N PHE A 73 -19.42 1.91 -9.84
CA PHE A 73 -18.90 2.52 -11.07
C PHE A 73 -17.84 1.66 -11.79
N TYR A 74 -17.10 0.82 -11.05
CA TYR A 74 -15.97 0.06 -11.58
C TYR A 74 -16.33 -1.31 -12.14
N GLU A 75 -17.52 -1.84 -11.84
CA GLU A 75 -17.87 -3.24 -12.14
C GLU A 75 -17.81 -3.56 -13.64
N ARG A 76 -18.27 -2.64 -14.50
CA ARG A 76 -18.20 -2.83 -15.95
C ARG A 76 -16.76 -2.93 -16.45
N SER A 77 -15.84 -2.15 -15.88
CA SER A 77 -14.42 -2.21 -16.24
C SER A 77 -13.75 -3.46 -15.65
N LEU A 78 -14.11 -3.82 -14.42
CA LEU A 78 -13.62 -5.02 -13.74
C LEU A 78 -13.94 -6.29 -14.52
N ALA A 79 -15.12 -6.36 -15.14
CA ALA A 79 -15.53 -7.49 -15.98
C ALA A 79 -14.75 -7.61 -17.30
N VAL A 80 -14.19 -6.50 -17.81
CA VAL A 80 -13.41 -6.46 -19.06
C VAL A 80 -11.93 -6.71 -18.80
N ASP A 81 -11.38 -6.07 -17.77
CA ASP A 81 -9.98 -6.19 -17.36
C ASP A 81 -9.87 -6.05 -15.84
N GLU A 82 -9.84 -7.19 -15.16
CA GLU A 82 -9.78 -7.27 -13.70
C GLU A 82 -8.46 -6.65 -13.17
N ILE A 83 -7.33 -7.01 -13.78
CA ILE A 83 -5.99 -6.63 -13.29
C ILE A 83 -5.72 -5.15 -13.56
N GLY A 84 -6.01 -4.64 -14.76
CA GLY A 84 -5.82 -3.23 -15.09
C GLY A 84 -6.75 -2.30 -14.30
N THR A 85 -7.99 -2.74 -14.08
CA THR A 85 -8.95 -2.00 -13.22
C THR A 85 -8.47 -1.98 -11.77
N ALA A 86 -8.12 -3.14 -11.20
CA ALA A 86 -7.63 -3.23 -9.82
C ALA A 86 -6.33 -2.42 -9.61
N SER A 87 -5.38 -2.49 -10.53
CA SER A 87 -4.14 -1.71 -10.49
C SER A 87 -4.40 -0.20 -10.52
N THR A 88 -5.34 0.25 -11.37
CA THR A 88 -5.72 1.67 -11.45
C THR A 88 -6.38 2.16 -10.17
N LEU A 89 -7.32 1.40 -9.63
CA LEU A 89 -8.03 1.77 -8.39
C LEU A 89 -7.13 1.70 -7.16
N LEU A 90 -6.20 0.72 -7.10
CA LEU A 90 -5.18 0.64 -6.07
C LEU A 90 -4.30 1.90 -6.07
N ARG A 91 -3.88 2.38 -7.25
CA ARG A 91 -3.10 3.62 -7.36
C ARG A 91 -3.90 4.83 -6.85
N TRP A 92 -5.18 4.95 -7.22
CA TRP A 92 -6.02 6.04 -6.72
C TRP A 92 -6.17 5.99 -5.20
N ARG A 93 -6.41 4.80 -4.66
CA ARG A 93 -6.48 4.58 -3.22
C ARG A 93 -5.21 5.04 -2.51
N ASP A 94 -4.06 4.63 -3.02
CA ASP A 94 -2.77 4.97 -2.42
C ASP A 94 -2.55 6.49 -2.46
N THR A 95 -2.86 7.16 -3.58
CA THR A 95 -2.82 8.63 -3.69
C THR A 95 -3.76 9.33 -2.71
N TRP A 96 -4.99 8.83 -2.51
CA TRP A 96 -5.92 9.43 -1.54
C TRP A 96 -5.43 9.22 -0.11
N ASN A 97 -4.89 8.05 0.21
CA ASN A 97 -4.33 7.75 1.53
C ASN A 97 -3.15 8.66 1.86
N GLU A 98 -2.26 8.90 0.88
CA GLU A 98 -1.17 9.87 0.97
C GLU A 98 -1.69 11.29 1.21
N ALA A 99 -2.79 11.67 0.56
CA ALA A 99 -3.46 12.96 0.76
C ALA A 99 -4.27 13.05 2.07
N GLY A 100 -4.24 12.02 2.93
CA GLY A 100 -4.88 12.04 4.25
C GLY A 100 -6.25 11.37 4.32
N TRP A 101 -6.77 10.81 3.23
CA TRP A 101 -8.00 10.00 3.28
C TRP A 101 -7.80 8.73 4.12
N ARG A 102 -8.84 8.30 4.83
CA ARG A 102 -8.78 7.15 5.77
C ARG A 102 -9.87 6.11 5.55
N GLY A 103 -10.48 6.09 4.35
CA GLY A 103 -11.61 5.21 4.04
C GLY A 103 -12.97 5.79 4.42
N GLU A 104 -13.03 7.10 4.66
CA GLU A 104 -14.28 7.79 4.97
C GLU A 104 -15.16 7.89 3.72
N SER A 105 -16.45 7.60 3.87
CA SER A 105 -17.43 7.76 2.79
C SER A 105 -17.98 9.19 2.80
N PRO A 106 -17.77 9.98 1.73
CA PRO A 106 -18.48 11.24 1.56
C PRO A 106 -19.99 11.00 1.48
N ALA A 107 -20.79 12.02 1.79
CA ALA A 107 -22.22 11.96 1.58
C ALA A 107 -22.56 11.89 0.08
N GLY A 108 -23.53 11.04 -0.27
CA GLY A 108 -24.02 10.90 -1.65
C GLY A 108 -23.29 9.86 -2.50
N LYS A 109 -23.68 9.77 -3.77
CA LYS A 109 -23.09 8.83 -4.74
C LYS A 109 -21.81 9.44 -5.33
N SER A 110 -20.65 8.87 -5.00
CA SER A 110 -19.37 9.27 -5.57
C SER A 110 -18.45 8.05 -5.74
N ARG A 111 -17.44 8.16 -6.62
CA ARG A 111 -16.42 7.11 -6.77
C ARG A 111 -15.66 6.85 -5.47
N ILE A 112 -15.46 7.88 -4.64
CA ILE A 112 -14.84 7.76 -3.32
C ILE A 112 -15.77 7.01 -2.36
N ALA A 113 -17.08 7.24 -2.39
CA ALA A 113 -18.04 6.49 -1.57
C ALA A 113 -18.09 5.00 -1.96
N ASP A 114 -18.01 4.69 -3.25
CA ASP A 114 -17.89 3.30 -3.73
C ASP A 114 -16.60 2.65 -3.25
N MET A 115 -15.47 3.37 -3.29
CA MET A 115 -14.18 2.89 -2.78
C MET A 115 -14.14 2.78 -1.25
N ALA A 116 -14.85 3.65 -0.52
CA ALA A 116 -14.99 3.55 0.92
C ALA A 116 -15.72 2.26 1.33
N ALA A 117 -16.70 1.81 0.54
CA ALA A 117 -17.38 0.53 0.77
C ALA A 117 -16.45 -0.67 0.54
N VAL A 118 -15.58 -0.60 -0.47
CA VAL A 118 -14.55 -1.64 -0.73
C VAL A 118 -13.58 -1.72 0.44
N GLU A 119 -13.12 -0.59 0.98
CA GLU A 119 -12.18 -0.54 2.10
C GLU A 119 -12.77 -1.04 3.43
N GLN A 120 -14.10 -1.01 3.60
CA GLN A 120 -14.76 -1.62 4.77
C GLN A 120 -14.74 -3.15 4.72
N LEU A 121 -14.72 -3.73 3.52
CA LEU A 121 -14.72 -5.17 3.28
C LEU A 121 -13.31 -5.74 3.12
N ALA A 122 -12.37 -4.94 2.60
CA ALA A 122 -10.99 -5.33 2.45
C ALA A 122 -10.32 -5.56 3.82
N PRO A 123 -9.60 -6.68 4.01
CA PRO A 123 -8.71 -6.82 5.16
C PRO A 123 -7.69 -5.68 5.11
N ARG A 124 -7.69 -4.81 6.12
CA ARG A 124 -6.59 -3.85 6.31
C ARG A 124 -5.29 -4.65 6.50
N ALA A 125 -4.53 -4.78 5.42
CA ALA A 125 -3.19 -5.37 5.47
C ALA A 125 -2.35 -4.53 6.44
N GLY A 126 -2.17 -5.02 7.67
CA GLY A 126 -1.43 -4.34 8.73
C GLY A 126 -2.13 -4.27 10.11
N GLY A 127 -3.35 -4.77 10.26
CA GLY A 127 -4.00 -4.85 11.57
C GLY A 127 -3.89 -6.23 12.19
N GLY A 128 -2.79 -6.53 12.88
CA GLY A 128 -2.74 -7.65 13.83
C GLY A 128 -3.88 -7.51 14.83
N ARG A 129 -5.01 -8.19 14.57
CA ARG A 129 -6.08 -8.33 15.53
C ARG A 129 -5.52 -9.17 16.67
N HIS A 130 -5.00 -8.52 17.71
CA HIS A 130 -5.04 -9.08 19.05
C HIS A 130 -6.53 -9.27 19.39
N ARG A 131 -7.13 -10.34 18.86
CA ARG A 131 -8.27 -10.98 19.52
C ARG A 131 -7.70 -11.46 20.84
N GLY A 132 -7.89 -10.66 21.89
CA GLY A 132 -7.81 -11.14 23.25
C GLY A 132 -8.71 -12.37 23.30
N ALA A 133 -8.08 -13.54 23.32
CA ALA A 133 -8.74 -14.77 23.69
C ALA A 133 -9.25 -14.51 25.11
N SER A 134 -10.56 -14.32 25.24
CA SER A 134 -11.25 -14.40 26.52
C SER A 134 -10.94 -15.79 27.06
N ARG A 135 -9.95 -15.83 27.96
CA ARG A 135 -9.50 -17.03 28.65
C ARG A 135 -10.68 -17.44 29.51
N GLY A 136 -11.29 -18.54 29.09
CA GLY A 136 -12.49 -19.09 29.69
C GLY A 136 -12.43 -19.10 31.21
N ASP A 137 -13.50 -18.55 31.77
CA ASP A 137 -13.99 -18.78 33.10
C ASP A 137 -13.78 -20.26 33.49
N ARG A 138 -12.84 -20.48 34.41
CA ARG A 138 -12.62 -21.75 35.11
C ARG A 138 -12.30 -21.44 36.57
N SER A 139 -13.34 -21.08 37.32
CA SER A 139 -13.49 -21.47 38.72
C SER A 139 -14.87 -22.10 38.89
N ARG A 140 -15.02 -23.43 38.74
CA ARG A 140 -14.92 -24.41 39.85
C ARG A 140 -15.55 -23.81 41.13
N ALA A 141 -16.82 -24.04 41.43
CA ALA A 141 -17.35 -25.30 41.93
C ALA A 141 -16.40 -25.97 42.92
N ARG A 142 -16.44 -25.51 44.17
CA ARG A 142 -16.52 -26.34 45.39
C ARG A 142 -16.80 -25.45 46.59
#